data_AF-A0A6A4NVM1-F1
#
_entry.id   AF-A0A6A4NVM1-F1
#
_cell.length_a   1.000
_cell.length_b   1.000
_cell.length_c   1.000
_cell.angle_alpha   90.00
_cell.angle_beta   90.00
_cell.angle_gamma   90.00
#
_symmetry.space_group_name_H-M   'P 1'
#
loop_
_entity.id
_entity.type
_entity.pdbx_description
1 polymer ?
#
loop_
_entity_poly.entity_id
_entity_poly.type
_entity_poly.pdbx_seq_one_letter_code
_entity_poly.pdbx_strand_id
1 'polypeptide(L)'
;MMEFRARDYTLHLQSHALPRVPTHSHPLSSPSSQVIVVHHDNSDFFDPLRRNEIHMKTTLHDAHKLSQDSDHHPPKEWTSFRRLLMHKFPVSKMVSISSMPDVLLRSGKSQEKSSISMHLEELDGSQKFEDGGAKVITWQVYVSRLHELKDEINRSWLAEDRVTSLRLSIKVAKLLMDTSVSEFYPTLFVLVTDIMDMLGDLVWQRIRRKAEFSEEGTLLCNLPENFGAIDICADAKETCNNWFVKIGSVQEVLPRIYLELAILPCWRFLLDQPADSLRRLVMMIRGLGDPVASAYCRLYMAHCAQKLPAHDIGYLVTCVNDITVILMQMMSAKESTHGNVQSFKELQVSQMEPTIEYIMKCIFNGLSQRQVTEVLTELGFMKSQQDFPKVSIVLHHLLKELPIEVVCSNALQILHLIEFSKDSSFDQHMNYRLVGFRLYEMKPSVDVLNAVLDKVIQVITQYESLDKYLTVVDAYADLILQNQMVSLSEWVQSLLNG
;
A
#
# COMPACT_ATOMS: atom_id res chain seq x y z
N MET A 1 26.35 -9.31 29.40
CA MET A 1 25.92 -10.72 29.32
C MET A 1 24.40 -10.68 29.39
N MET A 2 23.71 -10.89 28.27
CA MET A 2 22.27 -10.65 28.14
C MET A 2 21.57 -12.01 28.08
N GLU A 3 20.86 -12.37 29.14
CA GLU A 3 20.11 -13.62 29.20
C GLU A 3 18.82 -13.48 28.39
N PHE A 4 18.69 -14.30 27.34
CA PHE A 4 17.45 -14.45 26.59
C PHE A 4 16.45 -15.25 27.41
N ARG A 5 15.32 -14.65 27.79
CA ARG A 5 14.17 -15.39 28.31
C ARG A 5 13.62 -16.31 27.22
N ALA A 6 13.53 -17.60 27.51
CA ALA A 6 12.87 -18.56 26.65
C ALA A 6 11.37 -18.22 26.52
N ARG A 7 10.85 -18.20 25.29
CA ARG A 7 9.41 -18.08 25.02
C ARG A 7 8.71 -19.38 25.38
N ASP A 8 7.71 -19.27 26.25
CA ASP A 8 6.85 -20.39 26.62
C ASP A 8 5.70 -20.52 25.61
N TYR A 9 5.87 -21.43 24.65
CA TYR A 9 4.89 -21.70 23.59
C TYR A 9 3.60 -22.33 24.11
N THR A 10 3.61 -22.85 25.35
CA THR A 10 2.48 -23.58 25.95
C THR A 10 1.34 -22.63 26.34
N LEU A 11 1.67 -21.44 26.84
CA LEU A 11 0.69 -20.40 27.19
C LEU A 11 0.00 -19.79 25.96
N HIS A 12 0.73 -19.63 24.85
CA HIS A 12 0.20 -19.12 23.59
C HIS A 12 -0.73 -20.13 22.89
N LEU A 13 -0.53 -21.43 23.13
CA LEU A 13 -1.44 -22.46 22.62
C LEU A 13 -2.76 -22.47 23.40
N GLN A 14 -2.71 -22.21 24.71
CA GLN A 14 -3.89 -22.19 25.58
C GLN A 14 -4.76 -20.93 25.39
N SER A 15 -4.17 -19.78 25.08
CA SER A 15 -4.91 -18.53 24.83
C SER A 15 -5.69 -18.51 23.50
N HIS A 16 -5.36 -19.41 22.57
CA HIS A 16 -6.00 -19.52 21.25
C HIS A 16 -6.72 -20.86 21.02
N ALA A 17 -6.84 -21.69 22.05
CA ALA A 17 -7.58 -22.95 21.97
C ALA A 17 -9.09 -22.67 22.01
N LEU A 18 -9.79 -22.97 20.91
CA LEU A 18 -11.26 -23.02 20.90
C LEU A 18 -11.73 -24.15 21.85
N PRO A 19 -12.77 -23.92 22.67
CA PRO A 19 -13.30 -24.95 23.56
C PRO A 19 -13.88 -26.11 22.73
N ARG A 20 -13.26 -27.29 22.85
CA ARG A 20 -13.74 -28.53 22.24
C ARG A 20 -14.56 -29.30 23.27
N VAL A 21 -15.85 -29.44 23.03
CA VAL A 21 -16.71 -30.36 23.79
C VAL A 21 -16.59 -31.77 23.15
N PRO A 22 -16.35 -32.83 23.93
CA PRO A 22 -16.31 -34.19 23.39
C PRO A 22 -17.66 -34.58 22.80
N THR A 23 -17.68 -34.96 21.53
CA THR A 23 -18.84 -35.60 20.91
C THR A 23 -18.97 -37.03 21.44
N HIS A 24 -20.15 -37.39 21.95
CA HIS A 24 -20.42 -38.69 22.58
C HIS A 24 -20.42 -39.89 21.59
N SER A 25 -20.18 -39.66 20.30
CA SER A 25 -20.15 -40.71 19.28
C SER A 25 -19.19 -40.34 18.16
N HIS A 26 -18.20 -41.20 17.91
CA HIS A 26 -17.19 -41.02 16.86
C HIS A 26 -17.85 -41.25 15.48
N PRO A 27 -17.66 -40.35 14.50
CA PRO A 27 -18.31 -40.46 13.18
C PRO A 27 -17.85 -41.64 12.31
N LEU A 28 -17.02 -42.54 12.85
CA LEU A 28 -16.55 -43.77 12.19
C LEU A 28 -16.83 -45.05 13.00
N SER A 29 -17.63 -44.99 14.07
CA SER A 29 -18.02 -46.19 14.81
C SER A 29 -19.37 -46.70 14.32
N SER A 30 -19.37 -47.70 13.44
CA SER A 30 -20.47 -48.64 13.25
C SER A 30 -19.94 -49.95 12.63
N PRO A 31 -20.60 -51.09 12.92
CA PRO A 31 -19.95 -52.39 13.06
C PRO A 31 -19.75 -53.11 11.73
N SER A 32 -18.74 -53.97 11.73
CA SER A 32 -18.34 -54.89 10.68
C SER A 32 -19.52 -55.66 10.07
N SER A 33 -19.68 -55.57 8.75
CA SER A 33 -20.24 -56.62 7.90
C SER A 33 -19.52 -56.56 6.56
N GLN A 34 -19.14 -57.75 6.08
CA GLN A 34 -18.14 -57.99 5.05
C GLN A 34 -18.64 -57.73 3.62
N VAL A 35 -17.66 -57.73 2.69
CA VAL A 35 -17.71 -57.97 1.23
C VAL A 35 -18.20 -56.77 0.36
N ILE A 36 -17.59 -56.32 -0.74
CA ILE A 36 -16.70 -56.90 -1.77
C ILE A 36 -15.71 -55.83 -2.28
N VAL A 37 -14.47 -56.24 -2.55
CA VAL A 37 -13.41 -55.44 -3.21
C VAL A 37 -13.73 -55.26 -4.70
N VAL A 38 -13.78 -54.01 -5.17
CA VAL A 38 -13.52 -53.67 -6.58
C VAL A 38 -12.55 -52.49 -6.59
N HIS A 39 -11.37 -52.71 -7.17
CA HIS A 39 -10.38 -51.68 -7.44
C HIS A 39 -10.90 -50.71 -8.52
N HIS A 40 -10.98 -49.43 -8.20
CA HIS A 40 -10.89 -48.36 -9.21
C HIS A 40 -10.08 -47.19 -8.65
N ASP A 41 -8.89 -47.01 -9.24
CA ASP A 41 -8.08 -45.81 -9.10
C ASP A 41 -8.82 -44.64 -9.76
N ASN A 42 -9.15 -43.63 -8.96
CA ASN A 42 -9.17 -42.20 -9.34
C ASN A 42 -9.58 -41.38 -8.11
N SER A 43 -8.59 -40.90 -7.36
CA SER A 43 -8.80 -39.81 -6.41
C SER A 43 -8.86 -38.50 -7.19
N ASP A 44 -10.04 -38.14 -7.70
CA ASP A 44 -10.27 -36.81 -8.27
C ASP A 44 -10.13 -35.74 -7.18
N PHE A 45 -9.15 -34.86 -7.36
CA PHE A 45 -9.01 -33.64 -6.59
C PHE A 45 -10.24 -32.75 -6.83
N PHE A 46 -11.04 -32.58 -5.78
CA PHE A 46 -12.24 -31.75 -5.78
C PHE A 46 -11.83 -30.27 -5.81
N ASP A 47 -12.02 -29.58 -6.94
CA ASP A 47 -11.72 -28.15 -7.09
C ASP A 47 -12.99 -27.28 -6.92
N PRO A 48 -13.13 -26.54 -5.80
CA PRO A 48 -14.33 -25.73 -5.51
C PRO A 48 -14.56 -24.56 -6.48
N LEU A 49 -13.59 -24.23 -7.35
CA LEU A 49 -13.75 -23.19 -8.37
C LEU A 49 -14.44 -23.70 -9.65
N ARG A 50 -14.62 -25.02 -9.82
CA ARG A 50 -15.13 -25.64 -11.06
C ARG A 50 -16.61 -25.99 -11.05
N ARG A 51 -17.42 -25.46 -10.12
CA ARG A 51 -18.87 -25.68 -10.15
C ARG A 51 -19.44 -25.08 -11.45
N ASN A 52 -19.78 -25.94 -12.41
CA ASN A 52 -20.35 -25.55 -13.70
C ASN A 52 -21.69 -24.83 -13.49
N GLU A 53 -21.79 -23.60 -13.97
CA GLU A 53 -23.04 -22.87 -14.15
C GLU A 53 -23.55 -23.17 -15.58
N ILE A 54 -24.81 -23.62 -15.71
CA ILE A 54 -25.44 -23.86 -17.01
C ILE A 54 -25.75 -22.50 -17.65
N HIS A 55 -25.31 -22.32 -18.90
CA HIS A 55 -25.49 -21.12 -19.72
C HIS A 55 -26.92 -20.56 -19.70
N MET A 56 -27.06 -19.26 -19.39
CA MET A 56 -28.03 -18.40 -20.07
C MET A 56 -27.43 -17.03 -20.39
N LYS A 57 -27.60 -16.64 -21.65
CA LYS A 57 -27.09 -15.42 -22.26
C LYS A 57 -28.17 -14.34 -22.07
N THR A 58 -27.93 -13.36 -21.21
CA THR A 58 -28.82 -12.20 -21.08
C THR A 58 -28.04 -10.93 -21.34
N THR A 59 -28.47 -10.24 -22.39
CA THR A 59 -27.97 -8.96 -22.88
C THR A 59 -28.04 -7.89 -21.78
N LEU A 60 -26.87 -7.42 -21.31
CA LEU A 60 -26.75 -6.23 -20.47
C LEU A 60 -26.58 -5.01 -21.38
N HIS A 61 -27.71 -4.42 -21.77
CA HIS A 61 -27.76 -3.01 -22.17
C HIS A 61 -28.75 -2.29 -21.25
N ASP A 62 -28.32 -1.13 -20.77
CA ASP A 62 -29.09 -0.10 -20.07
C ASP A 62 -29.53 -0.36 -18.63
N ALA A 63 -28.63 -0.02 -17.70
CA ALA A 63 -29.01 0.51 -16.38
C ALA A 63 -27.95 1.50 -15.85
N HIS A 64 -27.70 2.57 -16.62
CA HIS A 64 -27.03 3.76 -16.10
C HIS A 64 -28.02 4.92 -16.06
N LYS A 65 -28.63 5.17 -14.88
CA LYS A 65 -28.85 6.52 -14.33
C LYS A 65 -29.64 6.49 -13.01
N LEU A 66 -29.18 7.36 -12.12
CA LEU A 66 -29.81 7.94 -10.91
C LEU A 66 -29.42 7.31 -9.56
N SER A 67 -28.47 7.93 -8.86
CA SER A 67 -28.77 9.04 -7.92
C SER A 67 -27.46 9.68 -7.45
N GLN A 68 -27.46 11.02 -7.42
CA GLN A 68 -26.42 11.87 -6.82
C GLN A 68 -26.69 12.05 -5.32
N ASP A 69 -25.62 12.38 -4.61
CA ASP A 69 -25.52 12.91 -3.25
C ASP A 69 -25.46 11.93 -2.07
N SER A 70 -24.24 11.45 -1.83
CA SER A 70 -23.64 11.43 -0.49
C SER A 70 -22.11 11.51 -0.63
N ASP A 71 -21.50 12.52 -0.01
CA ASP A 71 -20.07 12.82 -0.06
C ASP A 71 -19.21 11.67 0.50
N HIS A 72 -18.71 10.82 -0.39
CA HIS A 72 -17.56 9.96 -0.14
C HIS A 72 -16.58 10.15 -1.31
N HIS A 73 -15.51 10.91 -1.07
CA HIS A 73 -14.45 11.21 -2.05
C HIS A 73 -13.20 10.28 -2.09
N PRO A 74 -13.20 8.98 -1.72
CA PRO A 74 -12.00 8.12 -1.90
C PRO A 74 -11.47 7.94 -3.34
N PRO A 75 -12.30 7.75 -4.40
CA PRO A 75 -11.78 7.35 -5.72
C PRO A 75 -11.10 8.48 -6.51
N LYS A 76 -11.46 9.74 -6.23
CA LYS A 76 -10.89 10.92 -6.89
C LYS A 76 -9.45 11.17 -6.41
N GLU A 77 -9.19 10.96 -5.12
CA GLU A 77 -7.87 11.18 -4.54
C GLU A 77 -6.86 10.13 -5.01
N TRP A 78 -7.23 8.85 -4.99
CA TRP A 78 -6.37 7.77 -5.51
C TRP A 78 -5.99 7.97 -6.98
N THR A 79 -6.95 8.39 -7.81
CA THR A 79 -6.69 8.67 -9.23
C THR A 79 -5.75 9.86 -9.42
N SER A 80 -5.90 10.89 -8.60
CA SER A 80 -5.01 12.06 -8.62
C SER A 80 -3.60 11.70 -8.17
N PHE A 81 -3.49 10.88 -7.13
CA PHE A 81 -2.22 10.37 -6.62
C PHE A 81 -1.49 9.48 -7.64
N ARG A 82 -2.18 8.55 -8.31
CA ARG A 82 -1.59 7.74 -9.40
C ARG A 82 -1.01 8.61 -10.51
N ARG A 83 -1.73 9.68 -10.90
CA ARG A 83 -1.25 10.64 -11.91
C ARG A 83 -0.02 11.40 -11.44
N LEU A 84 -0.02 11.87 -10.19
CA LEU A 84 1.15 12.52 -9.57
C LEU A 84 2.36 11.59 -9.57
N LEU A 85 2.17 10.32 -9.20
CA LEU A 85 3.22 9.32 -9.13
C LEU A 85 3.85 9.08 -10.53
N MET A 86 3.03 8.90 -11.56
CA MET A 86 3.51 8.74 -12.94
C MET A 86 4.22 9.99 -13.49
N HIS A 87 3.83 11.19 -13.04
CA HIS A 87 4.49 12.44 -13.42
C HIS A 87 5.82 12.64 -12.68
N LYS A 88 5.89 12.26 -11.40
CA LYS A 88 7.10 12.38 -10.57
C LYS A 88 8.20 11.41 -11.01
N PHE A 89 7.82 10.25 -11.56
CA PHE A 89 8.74 9.24 -12.08
C PHE A 89 8.48 8.99 -13.57
N PRO A 90 8.85 9.95 -14.44
CA PRO A 90 8.69 9.77 -15.88
C PRO A 90 9.59 8.63 -16.35
N VAL A 91 9.05 7.72 -17.15
CA VAL A 91 9.81 6.56 -17.57
C VAL A 91 10.81 6.92 -18.67
N SER A 92 12.09 6.72 -18.41
CA SER A 92 13.16 6.76 -19.42
C SER A 92 12.89 5.70 -20.52
N LYS A 93 13.12 6.04 -21.80
CA LYS A 93 12.79 5.16 -22.95
C LYS A 93 13.45 3.78 -22.92
N MET A 94 14.48 3.55 -22.10
CA MET A 94 15.20 2.28 -21.98
C MET A 94 15.26 1.85 -20.52
N VAL A 95 14.82 0.63 -20.24
CA VAL A 95 14.82 0.00 -18.93
C VAL A 95 15.76 -1.20 -18.99
N SER A 96 16.89 -1.13 -18.29
CA SER A 96 17.83 -2.24 -18.19
C SER A 96 17.42 -3.15 -17.04
N ILE A 97 17.09 -4.41 -17.32
CA ILE A 97 16.68 -5.38 -16.30
C ILE A 97 17.74 -6.47 -16.22
N SER A 98 18.33 -6.63 -15.05
CA SER A 98 19.20 -7.76 -14.73
C SER A 98 18.32 -8.94 -14.31
N SER A 99 18.37 -10.02 -15.09
CA SER A 99 17.70 -11.31 -14.86
C SER A 99 16.17 -11.27 -14.73
N MET A 100 15.49 -11.58 -15.84
CA MET A 100 14.08 -11.93 -15.85
C MET A 100 13.82 -13.13 -14.90
N PRO A 101 12.77 -13.09 -14.06
CA PRO A 101 12.18 -14.32 -13.57
C PRO A 101 11.67 -15.12 -14.77
N ASP A 102 12.02 -16.40 -14.85
CA ASP A 102 11.65 -17.38 -15.89
C ASP A 102 10.12 -17.53 -16.15
N VAL A 103 9.33 -16.82 -15.34
CA VAL A 103 7.86 -16.73 -15.33
C VAL A 103 7.29 -16.06 -16.59
N LEU A 104 8.06 -15.20 -17.27
CA LEU A 104 7.61 -14.46 -18.47
C LEU A 104 7.88 -15.19 -19.80
N LEU A 105 8.82 -16.15 -19.85
CA LEU A 105 9.23 -16.81 -21.10
C LEU A 105 8.43 -18.08 -21.42
N ARG A 106 7.73 -18.67 -20.45
CA ARG A 106 6.91 -19.87 -20.66
C ARG A 106 5.43 -19.55 -20.69
N SER A 107 4.93 -19.22 -21.87
CA SER A 107 3.50 -19.30 -22.17
C SER A 107 3.29 -19.80 -23.60
N GLY A 108 3.15 -21.12 -23.76
CA GLY A 108 2.80 -21.73 -25.04
C GLY A 108 2.87 -23.26 -25.05
N LYS A 109 1.74 -23.88 -24.66
CA LYS A 109 1.30 -25.28 -24.88
C LYS A 109 1.78 -26.39 -23.94
N SER A 110 0.80 -27.08 -23.39
CA SER A 110 0.90 -28.29 -22.56
C SER A 110 0.39 -29.51 -23.33
N GLN A 111 1.24 -30.51 -23.57
CA GLN A 111 0.92 -31.92 -23.27
C GLN A 111 2.16 -32.83 -23.42
N GLU A 112 2.37 -33.61 -22.35
CA GLU A 112 3.12 -34.87 -22.18
C GLU A 112 4.38 -35.24 -22.98
N LYS A 113 5.40 -35.56 -22.17
CA LYS A 113 6.39 -36.64 -22.27
C LYS A 113 7.56 -36.50 -23.26
N SER A 114 8.71 -36.38 -22.61
CA SER A 114 9.96 -37.08 -22.89
C SER A 114 10.85 -36.53 -24.01
N SER A 115 11.94 -35.93 -23.53
CA SER A 115 13.29 -36.11 -24.07
C SER A 115 13.61 -35.52 -25.44
N ILE A 116 14.21 -34.32 -25.34
CA ILE A 116 15.54 -34.02 -25.89
C ILE A 116 15.63 -33.85 -27.43
N SER A 117 16.14 -32.67 -27.79
CA SER A 117 16.96 -32.42 -28.96
C SER A 117 16.26 -32.50 -30.31
N MET A 118 15.88 -31.34 -30.83
CA MET A 118 16.31 -30.81 -32.12
C MET A 118 15.35 -29.68 -32.52
N HIS A 119 15.91 -28.63 -33.12
CA HIS A 119 15.22 -27.47 -33.71
C HIS A 119 14.91 -26.28 -32.80
N LEU A 120 16.00 -25.68 -32.29
CA LEU A 120 16.18 -24.22 -32.42
C LEU A 120 17.67 -23.89 -32.55
N GLU A 121 18.36 -24.67 -33.40
CA GLU A 121 19.76 -24.47 -33.83
C GLU A 121 19.84 -23.94 -35.28
N GLU A 122 18.75 -23.43 -35.86
CA GLU A 122 18.72 -22.93 -37.25
C GLU A 122 18.28 -21.46 -37.36
N LEU A 123 18.85 -20.62 -36.51
CA LEU A 123 19.09 -19.21 -36.84
C LEU A 123 20.53 -18.87 -36.43
N ASP A 124 21.50 -19.60 -36.97
CA ASP A 124 22.88 -19.12 -37.14
C ASP A 124 23.16 -18.97 -38.63
N GLY A 125 23.14 -17.70 -39.06
CA GLY A 125 23.55 -17.25 -40.38
C GLY A 125 24.46 -16.05 -40.22
N SER A 126 25.59 -16.25 -39.52
CA SER A 126 26.76 -15.36 -39.50
C SER A 126 26.57 -13.99 -38.83
N GLN A 127 26.73 -13.95 -37.52
CA GLN A 127 27.80 -13.16 -36.90
C GLN A 127 27.94 -13.55 -35.43
N LYS A 128 29.11 -14.09 -35.08
CA LYS A 128 29.53 -14.34 -33.71
C LYS A 128 29.39 -13.07 -32.87
N PHE A 129 28.53 -13.09 -31.86
CA PHE A 129 28.65 -12.22 -30.70
C PHE A 129 28.56 -13.09 -29.46
N GLU A 130 29.70 -13.14 -28.76
CA GLU A 130 29.87 -13.74 -27.45
C GLU A 130 29.13 -12.90 -26.38
N ASP A 131 28.84 -13.60 -25.28
CA ASP A 131 28.74 -13.08 -23.91
C ASP A 131 27.39 -12.51 -23.39
N GLY A 132 26.89 -13.15 -22.33
CA GLY A 132 26.49 -12.52 -21.06
C GLY A 132 25.55 -11.31 -20.99
N GLY A 133 24.88 -10.93 -22.07
CA GLY A 133 24.11 -9.67 -22.12
C GLY A 133 22.67 -9.78 -21.60
N ALA A 134 22.35 -9.02 -20.54
CA ALA A 134 20.99 -8.77 -20.09
C ALA A 134 20.07 -8.39 -21.27
N LYS A 135 18.95 -9.10 -21.44
CA LYS A 135 17.93 -8.77 -22.44
C LYS A 135 17.25 -7.46 -22.03
N VAL A 136 17.65 -6.35 -22.65
CA VAL A 136 17.03 -5.04 -22.48
C VAL A 136 15.64 -5.09 -23.11
N ILE A 137 14.59 -5.13 -22.29
CA ILE A 137 13.20 -5.04 -22.74
C ILE A 137 12.75 -3.60 -22.57
N THR A 138 12.21 -2.99 -23.63
CA THR A 138 11.71 -1.62 -23.61
C THR A 138 10.46 -1.50 -22.71
N TRP A 139 10.30 -0.37 -22.03
CA TRP A 139 9.14 -0.08 -21.17
C TRP A 139 7.79 -0.33 -21.87
N GLN A 140 7.68 0.00 -23.17
CA GLN A 140 6.48 -0.21 -23.96
C GLN A 140 6.07 -1.69 -24.01
N VAL A 141 7.05 -2.60 -24.00
CA VAL A 141 6.80 -4.04 -23.99
C VAL A 141 6.24 -4.47 -22.64
N TYR A 142 6.74 -3.92 -21.53
CA TYR A 142 6.17 -4.15 -20.20
C TYR A 142 4.71 -3.72 -20.12
N VAL A 143 4.43 -2.50 -20.56
CA VAL A 143 3.07 -1.95 -20.57
C VAL A 143 2.16 -2.78 -21.46
N SER A 144 2.59 -3.10 -22.68
CA SER A 144 1.81 -3.92 -23.62
C SER A 144 1.52 -5.30 -23.02
N ARG A 145 2.51 -5.92 -22.39
CA ARG A 145 2.36 -7.23 -21.74
C ARG A 145 1.40 -7.21 -20.56
N LEU A 146 1.42 -6.14 -19.75
CA LEU A 146 0.45 -5.96 -18.66
C LEU A 146 -0.99 -5.80 -19.20
N HIS A 147 -1.17 -5.08 -20.30
CA HIS A 147 -2.48 -4.96 -20.96
C HIS A 147 -2.94 -6.33 -21.50
N GLU A 148 -2.07 -7.09 -22.16
CA GLU A 148 -2.39 -8.45 -22.62
C GLU A 148 -2.81 -9.38 -21.46
N LEU A 149 -2.08 -9.32 -20.33
CA LEU A 149 -2.42 -10.10 -19.14
C LEU A 149 -3.77 -9.67 -18.56
N LYS A 150 -4.04 -8.36 -18.50
CA LYS A 150 -5.35 -7.82 -18.07
C LYS A 150 -6.48 -8.35 -18.95
N ASP A 151 -6.31 -8.33 -20.26
CA ASP A 151 -7.31 -8.81 -21.19
C ASP A 151 -7.52 -10.33 -21.09
N GLU A 152 -6.45 -11.10 -20.88
CA GLU A 152 -6.55 -12.55 -20.67
C GLU A 152 -7.23 -12.91 -19.34
N ILE A 153 -6.98 -12.14 -18.28
CA ILE A 153 -7.73 -12.27 -17.01
C ILE A 153 -9.22 -12.03 -17.27
N ASN A 154 -9.59 -10.97 -17.99
CA ASN A 154 -10.99 -10.69 -18.30
C ASN A 154 -11.62 -11.79 -19.18
N ARG A 155 -10.91 -12.28 -20.21
CA ARG A 155 -11.40 -13.38 -21.05
C ARG A 155 -11.64 -14.66 -20.26
N SER A 156 -10.67 -15.08 -19.44
CA SER A 156 -10.82 -16.26 -18.59
C SER A 156 -11.91 -16.07 -17.54
N TRP A 157 -12.08 -14.85 -17.01
CA TRP A 157 -13.16 -14.53 -16.10
C TRP A 157 -14.54 -14.63 -16.78
N LEU A 158 -14.69 -14.11 -18.00
CA LEU A 158 -15.94 -14.23 -18.76
C LEU A 158 -16.26 -15.67 -19.18
N ALA A 159 -15.22 -16.50 -19.33
CA ALA A 159 -15.35 -17.93 -19.62
C ALA A 159 -15.57 -18.79 -18.36
N GLU A 160 -15.85 -18.19 -17.20
CA GLU A 160 -15.98 -18.86 -15.90
C GLU A 160 -14.72 -19.62 -15.44
N ASP A 161 -13.57 -19.45 -16.11
CA ASP A 161 -12.28 -20.03 -15.69
C ASP A 161 -11.61 -19.17 -14.61
N ARG A 162 -12.15 -19.30 -13.40
CA ARG A 162 -11.69 -18.58 -12.19
C ARG A 162 -10.27 -18.98 -11.80
N VAL A 163 -9.88 -20.23 -12.06
CA VAL A 163 -8.54 -20.75 -11.73
C VAL A 163 -7.49 -20.06 -12.60
N THR A 164 -7.71 -19.98 -13.91
CA THR A 164 -6.80 -19.25 -14.80
C THR A 164 -6.78 -17.76 -14.50
N SER A 165 -7.94 -17.15 -14.22
CA SER A 165 -8.02 -15.74 -13.82
C SER A 165 -7.14 -15.44 -12.60
N LEU A 166 -7.25 -16.27 -11.55
CA LEU A 166 -6.44 -16.13 -10.34
C LEU A 166 -4.96 -16.41 -10.62
N ARG A 167 -4.63 -17.45 -11.38
CA ARG A 167 -3.24 -17.80 -11.74
C ARG A 167 -2.55 -16.68 -12.51
N LEU A 168 -3.23 -16.04 -13.44
CA LEU A 168 -2.71 -14.88 -14.19
C LEU A 168 -2.56 -13.67 -13.29
N SER A 169 -3.51 -13.44 -12.38
CA SER A 169 -3.41 -12.35 -11.39
C SER A 169 -2.21 -12.52 -10.45
N ILE A 170 -1.93 -13.76 -10.02
CA ILE A 170 -0.70 -14.08 -9.27
C ILE A 170 0.54 -13.71 -10.09
N LYS A 171 0.58 -14.00 -11.40
CA LYS A 171 1.71 -13.62 -12.27
C LYS A 171 1.87 -12.10 -12.35
N VAL A 172 0.78 -11.35 -12.43
CA VAL A 172 0.82 -9.88 -12.45
C VAL A 172 1.37 -9.34 -11.14
N ALA A 173 0.89 -9.81 -9.98
CA ALA A 173 1.37 -9.37 -8.67
C ALA A 173 2.86 -9.72 -8.43
N LYS A 174 3.34 -10.85 -8.98
CA LYS A 174 4.76 -11.24 -8.94
C LYS A 174 5.72 -10.23 -9.58
N LEU A 175 5.24 -9.39 -10.50
CA LEU A 175 6.08 -8.37 -11.13
C LEU A 175 6.59 -7.34 -10.12
N LEU A 176 5.87 -7.12 -9.02
CA LEU A 176 6.28 -6.19 -7.95
C LEU A 176 7.39 -6.74 -7.04
N MET A 177 7.78 -8.01 -7.22
CA MET A 177 8.94 -8.58 -6.52
C MET A 177 10.27 -8.07 -7.10
N ASP A 178 10.27 -7.62 -8.35
CA ASP A 178 11.47 -7.10 -9.00
C ASP A 178 11.56 -5.58 -8.82
N THR A 179 12.41 -5.17 -7.87
CA THR A 179 12.72 -3.76 -7.58
C THR A 179 14.00 -3.29 -8.28
N SER A 180 14.61 -4.13 -9.14
CA SER A 180 15.87 -3.83 -9.83
C SER A 180 15.75 -2.63 -10.78
N VAL A 181 14.56 -2.42 -11.36
CA VAL A 181 14.25 -1.25 -12.19
C VAL A 181 13.66 -0.13 -11.35
N SER A 182 14.51 0.46 -10.53
CA SER A 182 14.19 1.54 -9.59
C SER A 182 13.30 2.64 -10.20
N GLU A 183 13.69 3.27 -11.32
CA GLU A 183 12.92 4.39 -11.91
C GLU A 183 11.52 3.99 -12.43
N PHE A 184 11.33 2.74 -12.84
CA PHE A 184 10.07 2.26 -13.40
C PHE A 184 9.12 1.71 -12.33
N TYR A 185 9.65 1.31 -11.17
CA TYR A 185 8.87 0.66 -10.12
C TYR A 185 7.58 1.39 -9.74
N PRO A 186 7.55 2.73 -9.56
CA PRO A 186 6.32 3.46 -9.25
C PRO A 186 5.25 3.34 -10.35
N THR A 187 5.67 3.35 -11.62
CA THR A 187 4.75 3.16 -12.76
C THR A 187 4.27 1.71 -12.84
N LEU A 188 5.17 0.74 -12.65
CA LEU A 188 4.80 -0.67 -12.59
C LEU A 188 3.76 -0.94 -11.48
N PHE A 189 3.96 -0.33 -10.30
CA PHE A 189 3.01 -0.39 -9.19
C PHE A 189 1.62 0.10 -9.58
N VAL A 190 1.51 1.25 -10.24
CA VAL A 190 0.21 1.78 -10.72
C VAL A 190 -0.47 0.78 -11.65
N LEU A 191 0.25 0.25 -12.63
CA LEU A 191 -0.32 -0.68 -13.61
C LEU A 191 -0.74 -2.01 -12.99
N VAL A 192 0.06 -2.55 -12.06
CA VAL A 192 -0.26 -3.79 -11.34
C VAL A 192 -1.47 -3.58 -10.43
N THR A 193 -1.49 -2.50 -9.65
CA THR A 193 -2.61 -2.23 -8.72
C THR A 193 -3.92 -1.97 -9.44
N ASP A 194 -3.90 -1.40 -10.65
CA ASP A 194 -5.09 -1.29 -11.50
C ASP A 194 -5.67 -2.66 -11.90
N ILE A 195 -4.82 -3.66 -12.12
CA ILE A 195 -5.25 -5.04 -12.41
C ILE A 195 -5.73 -5.73 -11.13
N MET A 196 -5.07 -5.47 -9.99
CA MET A 196 -5.48 -6.00 -8.68
C MET A 196 -6.86 -5.47 -8.28
N ASP A 197 -7.10 -4.17 -8.42
CA ASP A 197 -8.40 -3.55 -8.13
C ASP A 197 -9.50 -4.12 -9.02
N MET A 198 -9.23 -4.29 -10.32
CA MET A 198 -10.15 -4.95 -11.23
C MET A 198 -10.50 -6.37 -10.78
N LEU A 199 -9.51 -7.18 -10.37
CA LEU A 199 -9.78 -8.51 -9.83
C LEU A 199 -10.62 -8.44 -8.54
N GLY A 200 -10.29 -7.53 -7.64
CA GLY A 200 -11.03 -7.30 -6.40
C GLY A 200 -12.52 -7.01 -6.66
N ASP A 201 -12.80 -6.12 -7.60
CA ASP A 201 -14.16 -5.77 -8.02
C ASP A 201 -14.90 -6.96 -8.65
N LEU A 202 -14.22 -7.73 -9.49
CA LEU A 202 -14.78 -8.93 -10.11
C LEU A 202 -15.18 -9.98 -9.04
N VAL A 203 -14.30 -10.24 -8.07
CA VAL A 203 -14.57 -11.19 -6.98
C VAL A 203 -15.71 -10.68 -6.08
N TRP A 204 -15.67 -9.40 -5.71
CA TRP A 204 -16.75 -8.75 -4.93
C TRP A 204 -18.10 -8.90 -5.61
N GLN A 205 -18.19 -8.57 -6.91
CA GLN A 205 -19.42 -8.69 -7.68
C GLN A 205 -19.91 -10.14 -7.76
N ARG A 206 -19.01 -11.12 -7.91
CA ARG A 206 -19.40 -12.55 -7.93
C ARG A 206 -20.01 -12.97 -6.60
N ILE A 207 -19.38 -12.62 -5.48
CA ILE A 207 -19.88 -12.99 -4.15
C ILE A 207 -21.20 -12.29 -3.88
N ARG A 208 -21.32 -10.99 -4.23
CA ARG A 208 -22.56 -10.24 -4.10
C ARG A 208 -23.69 -10.87 -4.91
N ARG A 209 -23.45 -11.25 -6.17
CA ARG A 209 -24.47 -11.94 -6.99
C ARG A 209 -24.92 -13.25 -6.36
N LYS A 210 -24.01 -14.04 -5.78
CA LYS A 210 -24.39 -15.26 -5.05
C LYS A 210 -25.20 -15.00 -3.79
N ALA A 211 -25.07 -13.82 -3.18
CA ALA A 211 -25.88 -13.42 -2.04
C ALA A 211 -27.28 -12.96 -2.48
N GLU A 212 -27.38 -12.28 -3.62
CA GLU A 212 -28.64 -11.67 -4.12
C GLU A 212 -29.49 -12.64 -4.97
N PHE A 213 -28.90 -13.64 -5.62
CA PHE A 213 -29.58 -14.52 -6.59
C PHE A 213 -29.45 -16.01 -6.25
N SER A 214 -30.47 -16.80 -6.63
CA SER A 214 -30.44 -18.27 -6.59
C SER A 214 -29.59 -18.85 -7.73
N GLU A 215 -29.29 -20.16 -7.68
CA GLU A 215 -28.61 -20.87 -8.78
C GLU A 215 -29.36 -20.79 -10.12
N GLU A 216 -30.69 -20.64 -10.05
CA GLU A 216 -31.58 -20.50 -11.21
C GLU A 216 -31.68 -19.04 -11.71
N GLY A 217 -30.99 -18.10 -11.06
CA GLY A 217 -31.00 -16.68 -11.41
C GLY A 217 -32.18 -15.89 -10.84
N THR A 218 -32.99 -16.50 -9.95
CA THR A 218 -34.10 -15.81 -9.29
C THR A 218 -33.58 -14.90 -8.18
N LEU A 219 -34.04 -13.65 -8.14
CA LEU A 219 -33.67 -12.70 -7.09
C LEU A 219 -34.19 -13.18 -5.72
N LEU A 220 -33.27 -13.44 -4.79
CA LEU A 220 -33.55 -13.81 -3.40
C LEU A 220 -33.77 -12.57 -2.54
N CYS A 221 -32.87 -11.60 -2.64
CA CYS A 221 -32.91 -10.34 -1.91
C CYS A 221 -32.05 -9.27 -2.59
N ASN A 222 -32.24 -8.01 -2.20
CA ASN A 222 -31.33 -6.92 -2.55
C ASN A 222 -30.48 -6.58 -1.33
N LEU A 223 -29.16 -6.70 -1.43
CA LEU A 223 -28.29 -6.33 -0.31
C LEU A 223 -28.21 -4.80 -0.19
N PRO A 224 -28.48 -4.23 1.00
CA PRO A 224 -28.24 -2.81 1.25
C PRO A 224 -26.74 -2.50 1.23
N GLU A 225 -26.34 -1.24 1.05
CA GLU A 225 -24.92 -0.87 1.00
C GLU A 225 -24.16 -1.18 2.30
N ASN A 226 -24.86 -1.16 3.43
CA ASN A 226 -24.37 -1.38 4.80
C ASN A 226 -24.88 -2.71 5.38
N PHE A 227 -24.99 -3.76 4.55
CA PHE A 227 -25.32 -5.11 4.99
C PHE A 227 -24.36 -5.62 6.08
N GLY A 228 -24.88 -6.45 6.99
CA GLY A 228 -24.09 -7.19 7.98
C GLY A 228 -23.81 -8.63 7.51
N ALA A 229 -22.89 -9.31 8.17
CA ALA A 229 -22.53 -10.68 7.82
C ALA A 229 -23.71 -11.67 8.02
N ILE A 230 -24.66 -11.35 8.91
CA ILE A 230 -25.86 -12.16 9.14
C ILE A 230 -26.81 -12.17 7.93
N ASP A 231 -26.79 -11.12 7.11
CA ASP A 231 -27.66 -10.97 5.94
C ASP A 231 -27.19 -11.83 4.76
N ILE A 232 -26.01 -12.46 4.87
CA ILE A 232 -25.36 -13.20 3.77
C ILE A 232 -25.69 -14.69 3.86
N CYS A 233 -26.19 -15.24 2.75
CA CYS A 233 -26.51 -16.66 2.62
C CYS A 233 -25.25 -17.56 2.72
N ALA A 234 -25.47 -18.83 3.08
CA ALA A 234 -24.38 -19.79 3.29
C ALA A 234 -23.52 -20.01 2.03
N ASP A 235 -24.13 -20.08 0.84
CA ASP A 235 -23.40 -20.28 -0.43
C ASP A 235 -22.46 -19.11 -0.77
N ALA A 236 -22.91 -17.87 -0.55
CA ALA A 236 -22.06 -16.69 -0.73
C ALA A 236 -20.91 -16.65 0.29
N LYS A 237 -21.18 -17.00 1.56
CA LYS A 237 -20.13 -17.12 2.58
C LYS A 237 -19.10 -18.19 2.23
N GLU A 238 -19.55 -19.36 1.80
CA GLU A 238 -18.66 -20.44 1.38
C GLU A 238 -17.82 -20.02 0.17
N THR A 239 -18.42 -19.38 -0.82
CA THR A 239 -17.70 -18.84 -1.98
C THR A 239 -16.65 -17.82 -1.55
N CYS A 240 -17.00 -16.90 -0.65
CA CYS A 240 -16.07 -15.91 -0.11
C CYS A 240 -14.90 -16.56 0.65
N ASN A 241 -15.19 -17.50 1.54
CA ASN A 241 -14.17 -18.27 2.27
C ASN A 241 -13.23 -19.01 1.30
N ASN A 242 -13.77 -19.63 0.25
CA ASN A 242 -12.97 -20.33 -0.75
C ASN A 242 -11.98 -19.40 -1.46
N TRP A 243 -12.35 -18.15 -1.74
CA TRP A 243 -11.42 -17.16 -2.30
C TRP A 243 -10.26 -16.85 -1.34
N PHE A 244 -10.55 -16.60 -0.06
CA PHE A 244 -9.51 -16.35 0.94
C PHE A 244 -8.61 -17.58 1.16
N VAL A 245 -9.16 -18.79 1.21
CA VAL A 245 -8.38 -20.03 1.34
C VAL A 245 -7.45 -20.23 0.15
N LYS A 246 -7.95 -20.03 -1.08
CA LYS A 246 -7.15 -20.19 -2.30
C LYS A 246 -6.06 -19.14 -2.41
N ILE A 247 -6.36 -17.88 -2.12
CA ILE A 247 -5.33 -16.84 -2.07
C ILE A 247 -4.32 -17.13 -0.95
N GLY A 248 -4.78 -17.56 0.23
CA GLY A 248 -3.92 -17.95 1.35
C GLY A 248 -2.95 -19.10 1.02
N SER A 249 -3.25 -19.92 0.00
CA SER A 249 -2.39 -21.00 -0.49
C SER A 249 -1.26 -20.56 -1.45
N VAL A 250 -1.27 -19.30 -1.92
CA VAL A 250 -0.25 -18.76 -2.83
C VAL A 250 1.10 -18.73 -2.13
N GLN A 251 2.09 -19.51 -2.57
CA GLN A 251 3.34 -19.73 -1.83
C GLN A 251 4.11 -18.44 -1.53
N GLU A 252 4.24 -17.54 -2.49
CA GLU A 252 4.99 -16.30 -2.32
C GLU A 252 4.21 -15.25 -1.52
N VAL A 253 4.90 -14.62 -0.56
CA VAL A 253 4.30 -13.67 0.40
C VAL A 253 3.80 -12.39 -0.30
N LEU A 254 4.61 -11.77 -1.16
CA LEU A 254 4.24 -10.50 -1.80
C LEU A 254 2.97 -10.63 -2.68
N PRO A 255 2.89 -11.57 -3.64
CA PRO A 255 1.67 -11.75 -4.43
C PRO A 255 0.45 -12.10 -3.58
N ARG A 256 0.63 -12.92 -2.53
CA ARG A 256 -0.43 -13.25 -1.59
C ARG A 256 -0.99 -11.99 -0.93
N ILE A 257 -0.14 -11.11 -0.41
CA ILE A 257 -0.58 -9.87 0.24
C ILE A 257 -1.37 -8.99 -0.73
N TYR A 258 -0.87 -8.76 -1.95
CA TYR A 258 -1.58 -7.92 -2.93
C TYR A 258 -2.96 -8.48 -3.29
N LEU A 259 -3.08 -9.80 -3.45
CA LEU A 259 -4.36 -10.45 -3.72
C LEU A 259 -5.31 -10.37 -2.53
N GLU A 260 -4.83 -10.59 -1.30
CA GLU A 260 -5.64 -10.42 -0.09
C GLU A 260 -6.11 -8.97 0.10
N LEU A 261 -5.26 -7.98 -0.23
CA LEU A 261 -5.62 -6.56 -0.21
C LEU A 261 -6.65 -6.21 -1.30
N ALA A 262 -6.51 -6.77 -2.50
CA ALA A 262 -7.46 -6.57 -3.59
C ALA A 262 -8.88 -7.03 -3.21
N ILE A 263 -8.99 -8.19 -2.56
CA ILE A 263 -10.28 -8.74 -2.10
C ILE A 263 -10.61 -8.35 -0.66
N LEU A 264 -9.88 -7.42 -0.03
CA LEU A 264 -10.09 -7.00 1.36
C LEU A 264 -11.54 -6.62 1.66
N PRO A 265 -12.27 -5.88 0.79
CA PRO A 265 -13.68 -5.57 1.03
C PRO A 265 -14.54 -6.83 1.21
N CYS A 266 -14.19 -7.95 0.57
CA CYS A 266 -14.97 -9.19 0.62
C CYS A 266 -15.04 -9.78 2.04
N TRP A 267 -14.16 -9.40 2.98
CA TRP A 267 -14.32 -9.77 4.39
C TRP A 267 -15.68 -9.37 4.97
N ARG A 268 -16.33 -8.33 4.42
CA ARG A 268 -17.68 -7.91 4.82
C ARG A 268 -18.74 -9.00 4.63
N PHE A 269 -18.54 -9.93 3.70
CA PHE A 269 -19.46 -11.06 3.52
C PHE A 269 -19.35 -12.10 4.65
N LEU A 270 -18.26 -12.06 5.42
CA LEU A 270 -17.93 -13.04 6.45
C LEU A 270 -17.97 -12.46 7.87
N LEU A 271 -17.59 -11.20 8.03
CA LEU A 271 -17.35 -10.54 9.31
C LEU A 271 -17.98 -9.14 9.34
N ASP A 272 -18.57 -8.78 10.48
CA ASP A 272 -19.08 -7.42 10.71
C ASP A 272 -17.95 -6.41 10.92
N GLN A 273 -16.79 -6.86 11.42
CA GLN A 273 -15.59 -6.04 11.63
C GLN A 273 -14.43 -6.53 10.75
N PRO A 274 -14.44 -6.22 9.44
CA PRO A 274 -13.40 -6.66 8.51
C PRO A 274 -12.02 -6.04 8.79
N ALA A 275 -11.98 -4.90 9.50
CA ALA A 275 -10.76 -4.17 9.82
C ALA A 275 -9.77 -4.97 10.68
N ASP A 276 -10.24 -5.95 11.47
CA ASP A 276 -9.38 -6.80 12.30
C ASP A 276 -8.35 -7.59 11.46
N SER A 277 -8.67 -7.85 10.18
CA SER A 277 -7.75 -8.50 9.23
C SER A 277 -6.54 -7.64 8.88
N LEU A 278 -6.62 -6.31 9.02
CA LEU A 278 -5.54 -5.38 8.69
C LEU A 278 -4.31 -5.61 9.55
N ARG A 279 -4.49 -5.89 10.85
CA ARG A 279 -3.37 -6.15 11.76
C ARG A 279 -2.52 -7.33 11.31
N ARG A 280 -3.16 -8.42 10.85
CA ARG A 280 -2.44 -9.58 10.29
C ARG A 280 -1.65 -9.19 9.04
N LEU A 281 -2.28 -8.44 8.13
CA LEU A 281 -1.65 -8.01 6.89
C LEU A 281 -0.46 -7.07 7.15
N VAL A 282 -0.55 -6.14 8.11
CA VAL A 282 0.58 -5.29 8.52
C VAL A 282 1.77 -6.14 8.95
N MET A 283 1.53 -7.18 9.76
CA MET A 283 2.58 -8.09 10.21
C MET A 283 3.17 -8.91 9.05
N MET A 284 2.37 -9.28 8.05
CA MET A 284 2.86 -9.94 6.84
C MET A 284 3.75 -9.02 6.00
N ILE A 285 3.35 -7.76 5.83
CA ILE A 285 4.12 -6.75 5.10
C ILE A 285 5.46 -6.47 5.80
N ARG A 286 5.51 -6.50 7.13
CA ARG A 286 6.76 -6.36 7.90
C ARG A 286 7.79 -7.45 7.59
N GLY A 287 7.36 -8.59 7.05
CA GLY A 287 8.24 -9.67 6.57
C GLY A 287 8.87 -9.41 5.19
N LEU A 288 8.47 -8.35 4.48
CA LEU A 288 9.05 -7.98 3.19
C LEU A 288 10.41 -7.29 3.39
N GLY A 289 11.47 -7.92 2.89
CA GLY A 289 12.84 -7.45 3.09
C GLY A 289 13.28 -6.29 2.18
N ASP A 290 12.64 -6.10 1.03
CA ASP A 290 12.95 -4.99 0.13
C ASP A 290 12.24 -3.69 0.60
N PRO A 291 12.97 -2.59 0.87
CA PRO A 291 12.39 -1.35 1.39
C PRO A 291 11.29 -0.73 0.51
N VAL A 292 11.49 -0.75 -0.81
CA VAL A 292 10.60 -0.11 -1.78
C VAL A 292 9.33 -0.94 -1.91
N ALA A 293 9.44 -2.25 -2.16
CA ALA A 293 8.29 -3.14 -2.22
C ALA A 293 7.48 -3.13 -0.92
N SER A 294 8.16 -3.06 0.23
CA SER A 294 7.55 -2.96 1.55
C SER A 294 6.77 -1.64 1.71
N ALA A 295 7.30 -0.51 1.26
CA ALA A 295 6.62 0.79 1.29
C ALA A 295 5.40 0.85 0.36
N TYR A 296 5.54 0.36 -0.88
CA TYR A 296 4.44 0.35 -1.86
C TYR A 296 3.33 -0.63 -1.47
N CYS A 297 3.65 -1.74 -0.81
CA CYS A 297 2.62 -2.63 -0.27
C CYS A 297 1.80 -1.95 0.84
N ARG A 298 2.43 -1.14 1.70
CA ARG A 298 1.73 -0.31 2.70
C ARG A 298 0.88 0.78 2.07
N LEU A 299 1.37 1.39 0.99
CA LEU A 299 0.60 2.35 0.18
C LEU A 299 -0.68 1.70 -0.37
N TYR A 300 -0.57 0.51 -0.98
CA TYR A 300 -1.74 -0.20 -1.50
C TYR A 300 -2.69 -0.61 -0.38
N MET A 301 -2.18 -1.03 0.79
CA MET A 301 -3.00 -1.28 1.98
C MET A 301 -3.78 -0.05 2.42
N ALA A 302 -3.12 1.11 2.50
CA ALA A 302 -3.77 2.36 2.87
C ALA A 302 -4.90 2.72 1.89
N HIS A 303 -4.71 2.44 0.59
CA HIS A 303 -5.76 2.60 -0.42
C HIS A 303 -6.91 1.60 -0.24
N CYS A 304 -6.64 0.29 -0.16
CA CYS A 304 -7.66 -0.75 -0.09
C CYS A 304 -8.52 -0.63 1.17
N ALA A 305 -7.92 -0.28 2.31
CA ALA A 305 -8.61 -0.16 3.59
C ALA A 305 -9.61 1.01 3.61
N GLN A 306 -9.44 2.05 2.79
CA GLN A 306 -10.44 3.13 2.64
C GLN A 306 -11.76 2.64 2.03
N LYS A 307 -11.78 1.45 1.41
CA LYS A 307 -13.01 0.83 0.89
C LYS A 307 -13.83 0.14 1.99
N LEU A 308 -13.31 0.07 3.24
CA LEU A 308 -14.02 -0.50 4.38
C LEU A 308 -14.89 0.56 5.08
N PRO A 309 -16.03 0.16 5.69
CA PRO A 309 -16.90 1.11 6.40
C PRO A 309 -16.26 1.72 7.65
N ALA A 310 -15.45 0.93 8.38
CA ALA A 310 -14.81 1.35 9.61
C ALA A 310 -13.44 1.99 9.31
N HIS A 311 -13.21 3.16 9.91
CA HIS A 311 -11.95 3.89 9.83
C HIS A 311 -11.10 3.59 11.08
N ASP A 312 -10.25 2.56 11.01
CA ASP A 312 -9.19 2.35 12.00
C ASP A 312 -7.90 2.98 11.47
N ILE A 313 -7.31 3.92 12.22
CA ILE A 313 -6.07 4.58 11.83
C ILE A 313 -4.81 3.91 12.38
N GLY A 314 -4.94 2.98 13.34
CA GLY A 314 -3.82 2.36 14.03
C GLY A 314 -2.90 1.57 13.08
N TYR A 315 -3.45 0.97 12.03
CA TYR A 315 -2.65 0.30 11.00
C TYR A 315 -1.81 1.30 10.19
N LEU A 316 -2.33 2.50 9.90
CA LEU A 316 -1.61 3.55 9.17
C LEU A 316 -0.44 4.09 9.99
N VAL A 317 -0.68 4.35 11.28
CA VAL A 317 0.38 4.76 12.22
C VAL A 317 1.47 3.68 12.30
N THR A 318 1.08 2.41 12.37
CA THR A 318 2.04 1.30 12.33
C THR A 318 2.82 1.26 11.02
N CYS A 319 2.16 1.51 9.87
CA CYS A 319 2.81 1.59 8.57
C CYS A 319 3.88 2.70 8.51
N VAL A 320 3.58 3.91 8.99
CA VAL A 320 4.54 5.02 9.03
C VAL A 320 5.71 4.68 9.96
N ASN A 321 5.44 4.13 11.14
CA ASN A 321 6.49 3.72 12.09
C ASN A 321 7.40 2.64 11.51
N ASP A 322 6.84 1.64 10.82
CA ASP A 322 7.61 0.62 10.12
C ASP A 322 8.50 1.21 9.01
N ILE A 323 7.95 2.09 8.16
CA ILE A 323 8.72 2.78 7.11
C ILE A 323 9.85 3.60 7.73
N THR A 324 9.56 4.26 8.85
CA THR A 324 10.54 5.06 9.59
C THR A 324 11.71 4.21 10.10
N VAL A 325 11.42 3.02 10.64
CA VAL A 325 12.46 2.06 11.06
C VAL A 325 13.29 1.59 9.86
N ILE A 326 12.65 1.30 8.72
CA ILE A 326 13.34 0.92 7.48
C ILE A 326 14.29 2.02 7.04
N LEU A 327 13.83 3.28 7.00
CA LEU A 327 14.65 4.44 6.63
C LEU A 327 15.83 4.63 7.59
N MET A 328 15.61 4.51 8.90
CA MET A 328 16.70 4.57 9.89
C MET A 328 17.77 3.50 9.65
N GLN A 329 17.36 2.27 9.34
CA GLN A 329 18.27 1.17 9.04
C GLN A 329 19.07 1.42 7.75
N MET A 330 18.41 1.92 6.71
CA MET A 330 19.06 2.28 5.44
C MET A 330 20.13 3.37 5.63
N MET A 331 19.83 4.38 6.46
CA MET A 331 20.75 5.48 6.77
C MET A 331 21.89 5.05 7.69
N SER A 332 21.64 4.16 8.66
CA SER A 332 22.67 3.68 9.59
C SER A 332 23.63 2.64 8.99
N ALA A 333 23.26 1.99 7.88
CA ALA A 333 24.09 0.97 7.25
C ALA A 333 25.41 1.59 6.73
N LYS A 334 26.54 1.16 7.32
CA LYS A 334 27.90 1.67 7.03
C LYS A 334 28.13 1.80 5.53
N GLU A 335 28.56 2.99 5.12
CA GLU A 335 29.03 3.25 3.76
C GLU A 335 30.24 2.36 3.48
N SER A 336 30.05 1.30 2.69
CA SER A 336 31.17 0.68 1.98
C SER A 336 31.70 1.70 0.98
N THR A 337 33.02 1.78 0.83
CA THR A 337 33.85 2.81 0.18
C THR A 337 33.59 3.11 -1.32
N HIS A 338 32.39 2.84 -1.85
CA HIS A 338 31.99 3.10 -3.23
C HIS A 338 30.81 4.07 -3.29
N GLY A 339 31.02 5.24 -3.91
CA GLY A 339 30.00 6.29 -4.10
C GLY A 339 28.71 5.85 -4.81
N ASN A 340 28.71 4.70 -5.50
CA ASN A 340 27.52 4.13 -6.13
C ASN A 340 26.44 3.71 -5.11
N VAL A 341 26.81 3.40 -3.86
CA VAL A 341 25.86 2.94 -2.83
C VAL A 341 25.00 4.10 -2.30
N GLN A 342 25.57 5.31 -2.19
CA GLN A 342 24.85 6.48 -1.67
C GLN A 342 23.76 6.95 -2.63
N SER A 343 24.09 7.07 -3.92
CA SER A 343 23.12 7.44 -4.96
C SER A 343 21.94 6.45 -5.05
N PHE A 344 22.21 5.15 -4.84
CA PHE A 344 21.16 4.14 -4.81
C PHE A 344 20.23 4.28 -3.59
N LYS A 345 20.77 4.58 -2.40
CA LYS A 345 19.96 4.85 -1.20
C LYS A 345 19.08 6.09 -1.39
N GLU A 346 19.62 7.17 -1.93
CA GLU A 346 18.88 8.41 -2.23
C GLU A 346 17.73 8.14 -3.21
N LEU A 347 17.96 7.34 -4.25
CA LEU A 347 16.94 6.93 -5.19
C LEU A 347 15.82 6.11 -4.54
N GLN A 348 16.16 5.16 -3.66
CA GLN A 348 15.16 4.38 -2.91
C GLN A 348 14.33 5.27 -1.96
N VAL A 349 14.97 6.18 -1.23
CA VAL A 349 14.26 7.13 -0.36
C VAL A 349 13.31 8.01 -1.17
N SER A 350 13.76 8.52 -2.32
CA SER A 350 12.93 9.29 -3.25
C SER A 350 11.72 8.49 -3.76
N GLN A 351 11.88 7.20 -4.05
CA GLN A 351 10.77 6.32 -4.45
C GLN A 351 9.79 6.01 -3.33
N MET A 352 10.27 5.93 -2.09
CA MET A 352 9.45 5.67 -0.91
C MET A 352 8.69 6.92 -0.47
N GLU A 353 9.21 8.12 -0.72
CA GLU A 353 8.60 9.40 -0.31
C GLU A 353 7.09 9.50 -0.61
N PRO A 354 6.59 9.24 -1.84
CA PRO A 354 5.16 9.39 -2.13
C PRO A 354 4.29 8.45 -1.31
N THR A 355 4.83 7.30 -0.89
CA THR A 355 4.11 6.36 -0.01
C THR A 355 3.90 6.97 1.37
N ILE A 356 4.91 7.68 1.90
CA ILE A 356 4.86 8.36 3.20
C ILE A 356 3.85 9.50 3.13
N GLU A 357 3.94 10.32 2.09
CA GLU A 357 3.01 11.42 1.83
C GLU A 357 1.55 10.94 1.81
N TYR A 358 1.25 9.90 1.03
CA TYR A 358 -0.11 9.38 0.91
C TYR A 358 -0.63 8.79 2.22
N ILE A 359 0.18 7.97 2.90
CA ILE A 359 -0.22 7.35 4.17
C ILE A 359 -0.43 8.44 5.23
N MET A 360 0.43 9.45 5.30
CA MET A 360 0.27 10.57 6.24
C MET A 360 -1.02 11.33 5.98
N LYS A 361 -1.34 11.63 4.72
CA LYS A 361 -2.61 12.23 4.34
C LYS A 361 -3.80 11.37 4.78
N CYS A 362 -3.71 10.04 4.62
CA CYS A 362 -4.76 9.12 5.07
C CYS A 362 -4.95 9.13 6.60
N ILE A 363 -3.86 9.32 7.38
CA ILE A 363 -3.93 9.40 8.84
C ILE A 363 -4.74 10.62 9.27
N PHE A 364 -4.45 11.79 8.70
CA PHE A 364 -5.06 13.05 9.13
C PHE A 364 -6.40 13.36 8.45
N ASN A 365 -6.83 12.55 7.49
CA ASN A 365 -8.10 12.73 6.81
C ASN A 365 -9.29 12.53 7.75
N GLY A 366 -10.06 13.59 8.00
CA GLY A 366 -11.32 13.53 8.76
C GLY A 366 -11.17 13.29 10.26
N LEU A 367 -9.98 13.51 10.85
CA LEU A 367 -9.77 13.35 12.28
C LEU A 367 -10.44 14.47 13.10
N SER A 368 -11.02 14.09 14.25
CA SER A 368 -11.38 15.04 15.30
C SER A 368 -10.14 15.52 16.07
N GLN A 369 -10.24 16.67 16.74
CA GLN A 369 -9.13 17.25 17.51
C GLN A 369 -8.55 16.28 18.56
N ARG A 370 -9.39 15.47 19.20
CA ARG A 370 -8.95 14.47 20.18
C ARG A 370 -8.10 13.38 19.52
N GLN A 371 -8.55 12.87 18.36
CA GLN A 371 -7.82 11.84 17.62
C GLN A 371 -6.48 12.36 17.10
N VAL A 372 -6.42 13.64 16.70
CA VAL A 372 -5.14 14.29 16.34
C VAL A 372 -4.15 14.18 17.50
N THR A 373 -4.53 14.53 18.73
CA THR A 373 -3.61 14.44 19.88
C THR A 373 -3.17 13.01 20.18
N GLU A 374 -4.07 12.04 20.07
CA GLU A 374 -3.77 10.61 20.24
C GLU A 374 -2.74 10.15 19.18
N VAL A 375 -2.98 10.44 17.90
CA VAL A 375 -2.07 10.15 16.78
C VAL A 375 -0.69 10.79 16.98
N LEU A 376 -0.63 12.06 17.36
CA LEU A 376 0.63 12.75 17.60
C LEU A 376 1.44 12.13 18.73
N THR A 377 0.76 11.57 19.73
CA THR A 377 1.40 10.83 20.83
C THR A 377 1.96 9.49 20.33
N GLU A 378 1.25 8.79 19.46
CA GLU A 378 1.69 7.52 18.87
C GLU A 378 2.84 7.70 17.87
N LEU A 379 2.81 8.77 17.06
CA LEU A 379 3.91 9.18 16.18
C LEU A 379 5.10 9.79 16.94
N GLY A 380 4.99 9.94 18.26
CA GLY A 380 6.05 10.43 19.15
C GLY A 380 6.24 11.94 19.18
N PHE A 381 5.42 12.72 18.45
CA PHE A 381 5.52 14.18 18.33
C PHE A 381 5.36 14.90 19.69
N MET A 382 4.57 14.31 20.60
CA MET A 382 4.29 14.86 21.93
C MET A 382 5.16 14.26 23.05
N LYS A 383 6.12 13.36 22.73
CA LYS A 383 6.99 12.70 23.71
C LYS A 383 8.32 13.44 23.86
N SER A 384 9.08 13.07 24.88
CA SER A 384 10.40 13.65 25.17
C SER A 384 11.31 13.63 23.94
N GLN A 385 12.27 14.57 23.85
CA GLN A 385 13.16 14.74 22.69
C GLN A 385 13.90 13.47 22.24
N GLN A 386 14.00 12.45 23.09
CA GLN A 386 14.69 11.19 22.79
C GLN A 386 13.83 10.19 22.00
N ASP A 387 12.49 10.36 21.99
CA ASP A 387 11.55 9.36 21.49
C ASP A 387 10.98 9.67 20.09
N PHE A 388 11.20 10.88 19.56
CA PHE A 388 10.71 11.24 18.22
C PHE A 388 11.56 10.57 17.13
N PRO A 389 10.95 10.01 16.07
CA PRO A 389 11.72 9.44 14.99
C PRO A 389 12.52 10.51 14.24
N LYS A 390 13.85 10.35 14.22
CA LYS A 390 14.80 11.33 13.68
C LYS A 390 14.91 11.31 12.16
N VAL A 391 13.81 11.02 11.45
CA VAL A 391 13.82 10.87 10.00
C VAL A 391 13.19 12.10 9.33
N SER A 392 14.01 12.89 8.63
CA SER A 392 13.62 14.20 8.07
C SER A 392 12.42 14.12 7.14
N ILE A 393 12.40 13.14 6.22
CA ILE A 393 11.32 13.01 5.24
C ILE A 393 9.96 12.68 5.89
N VAL A 394 9.97 11.93 6.99
CA VAL A 394 8.76 11.59 7.74
C VAL A 394 8.24 12.82 8.49
N LEU A 395 9.15 13.59 9.10
CA LEU A 395 8.80 14.86 9.73
C LEU A 395 8.21 15.84 8.69
N HIS A 396 8.80 15.95 7.50
CA HIS A 396 8.31 16.83 6.45
C HIS A 396 6.83 16.58 6.13
N HIS A 397 6.50 15.33 5.82
CA HIS A 397 5.14 14.95 5.46
C HIS A 397 4.19 14.97 6.65
N LEU A 398 4.67 14.73 7.88
CA LEU A 398 3.87 14.98 9.09
C LEU A 398 3.47 16.47 9.17
N LEU A 399 4.45 17.39 9.11
CA LEU A 399 4.22 18.83 9.22
C LEU A 399 3.28 19.37 8.13
N LYS A 400 3.32 18.76 6.95
CA LYS A 400 2.44 19.11 5.82
C LYS A 400 0.96 18.84 6.15
N GLU A 401 0.67 17.78 6.90
CA GLU A 401 -0.69 17.32 7.20
C GLU A 401 -1.20 17.75 8.59
N LEU A 402 -0.34 18.31 9.46
CA LEU A 402 -0.74 18.78 10.79
C LEU A 402 -1.80 19.90 10.71
N PRO A 403 -2.84 19.89 11.57
CA PRO A 403 -3.74 21.03 11.71
C PRO A 403 -2.98 22.30 12.05
N ILE A 404 -3.40 23.42 11.44
CA ILE A 404 -2.64 24.66 11.52
C ILE A 404 -2.54 25.21 12.96
N GLU A 405 -3.58 25.00 13.77
CA GLU A 405 -3.61 25.39 15.18
C GLU A 405 -2.52 24.68 15.98
N VAL A 406 -2.25 23.41 15.65
CA VAL A 406 -1.18 22.62 16.26
C VAL A 406 0.18 23.15 15.84
N VAL A 407 0.35 23.50 14.56
CA VAL A 407 1.61 24.08 14.05
C VAL A 407 1.91 25.41 14.73
N CYS A 408 0.94 26.33 14.79
CA CYS A 408 1.12 27.63 15.44
C CYS A 408 1.44 27.51 16.93
N SER A 409 0.74 26.62 17.65
CA SER A 409 0.94 26.43 19.09
C SER A 409 2.28 25.77 19.43
N ASN A 410 2.88 25.02 18.50
CA ASN A 410 4.09 24.25 18.72
C ASN A 410 5.26 24.71 17.83
N ALA A 411 5.21 25.91 17.26
CA ALA A 411 6.15 26.36 16.22
C ALA A 411 7.62 26.24 16.65
N LEU A 412 7.97 26.65 17.89
CA LEU A 412 9.34 26.54 18.41
C LEU A 412 9.78 25.08 18.62
N GLN A 413 8.87 24.22 19.11
CA GLN A 413 9.15 22.80 19.24
C GLN A 413 9.37 22.16 17.87
N ILE A 414 8.60 22.55 16.85
CA ILE A 414 8.76 22.09 15.47
C ILE A 414 10.13 22.49 14.93
N LEU A 415 10.57 23.74 15.10
CA LEU A 415 11.92 24.16 14.68
C LEU A 415 13.02 23.34 15.36
N HIS A 416 12.85 23.03 16.64
CA HIS A 416 13.76 22.16 17.36
C HIS A 416 13.73 20.72 16.82
N LEU A 417 12.55 20.16 16.50
CA LEU A 417 12.47 18.83 15.88
C LEU A 417 13.17 18.77 14.52
N ILE A 418 13.02 19.83 13.70
CA ILE A 418 13.71 19.94 12.41
C ILE A 418 15.22 19.85 12.62
N GLU A 419 15.77 20.62 13.57
CA GLU A 419 17.20 20.59 13.92
C GLU A 419 17.70 19.19 14.31
N PHE A 420 16.90 18.41 15.05
CA PHE A 420 17.25 17.07 15.51
C PHE A 420 17.03 15.96 14.48
N SER A 421 16.17 16.18 13.48
CA SER A 421 15.88 15.25 12.40
C SER A 421 16.84 15.34 11.21
N LYS A 422 17.97 16.06 11.35
CA LYS A 422 18.92 16.27 10.27
C LYS A 422 19.56 14.96 9.79
N ASP A 423 19.15 14.52 8.61
CA ASP A 423 19.68 13.34 7.91
C ASP A 423 19.78 13.58 6.39
N SER A 424 20.12 12.54 5.63
CA SER A 424 20.21 12.56 4.16
C SER A 424 18.90 12.16 3.47
N SER A 425 17.80 11.94 4.21
CA SER A 425 16.52 11.50 3.63
C SER A 425 15.76 12.66 2.97
N PHE A 426 15.97 13.89 3.46
CA PHE A 426 15.28 15.07 2.96
C PHE A 426 16.05 16.36 3.25
N ASP A 427 15.99 17.29 2.31
CA ASP A 427 16.65 18.59 2.39
C ASP A 427 16.07 19.46 3.51
N GLN A 428 16.89 19.79 4.52
CA GLN A 428 16.42 20.53 5.71
C GLN A 428 15.80 21.90 5.39
N HIS A 429 16.33 22.62 4.41
CA HIS A 429 15.81 23.92 4.02
C HIS A 429 14.34 23.84 3.56
N MET A 430 13.90 22.70 3.03
CA MET A 430 12.51 22.48 2.65
C MET A 430 11.57 22.34 3.86
N ASN A 431 12.06 21.83 5.00
CA ASN A 431 11.30 21.81 6.26
C ASN A 431 11.12 23.22 6.82
N TYR A 432 12.18 24.02 6.86
CA TYR A 432 12.09 25.42 7.30
C TYR A 432 11.16 26.24 6.40
N ARG A 433 11.25 26.04 5.07
CA ARG A 433 10.34 26.62 4.09
C ARG A 433 8.89 26.24 4.35
N LEU A 434 8.62 24.95 4.59
CA LEU A 434 7.26 24.47 4.88
C LEU A 434 6.67 25.16 6.10
N VAL A 435 7.43 25.26 7.21
CA VAL A 435 6.97 25.95 8.43
C VAL A 435 6.57 27.40 8.14
N GLY A 436 7.34 28.12 7.32
CA GLY A 436 7.02 29.49 6.92
C GLY A 436 5.65 29.58 6.24
N PHE A 437 5.40 28.73 5.25
CA PHE A 437 4.08 28.68 4.59
C PHE A 437 2.95 28.28 5.52
N ARG A 438 3.16 27.28 6.39
CA ARG A 438 2.13 26.88 7.35
C ARG A 438 1.79 28.04 8.27
N LEU A 439 2.78 28.69 8.88
CA LEU A 439 2.54 29.85 9.76
C LEU A 439 1.90 31.04 9.06
N TYR A 440 2.05 31.16 7.74
CA TYR A 440 1.34 32.18 6.96
C TYR A 440 -0.18 31.91 6.87
N GLU A 441 -0.62 30.64 6.87
CA GLU A 441 -2.04 30.27 6.80
C GLU A 441 -2.84 30.77 8.02
N MET A 442 -2.21 30.86 9.19
CA MET A 442 -2.82 31.36 10.41
C MET A 442 -1.85 32.26 11.17
N LYS A 443 -2.20 33.54 11.27
CA LYS A 443 -1.35 34.55 11.91
C LYS A 443 -1.01 34.16 13.37
N PRO A 444 0.25 33.82 13.67
CA PRO A 444 0.67 33.58 15.04
C PRO A 444 0.71 34.90 15.83
N SER A 445 0.72 34.81 17.16
CA SER A 445 0.99 35.98 18.02
C SER A 445 2.38 36.56 17.72
N VAL A 446 2.53 37.87 17.87
CA VAL A 446 3.79 38.61 17.62
C VAL A 446 4.98 38.00 18.36
N ASP A 447 4.80 37.59 19.62
CA ASP A 447 5.87 36.99 20.43
C ASP A 447 6.40 35.67 19.83
N VAL A 448 5.48 34.77 19.46
CA VAL A 448 5.81 33.49 18.82
C VAL A 448 6.47 33.73 17.46
N LEU A 449 5.96 34.69 16.68
CA LEU A 449 6.53 35.02 15.38
C LEU A 449 7.96 35.53 15.50
N ASN A 450 8.24 36.45 16.42
CA ASN A 450 9.58 36.98 16.64
C ASN A 450 10.55 35.87 17.06
N ALA A 451 10.15 35.01 18.01
CA ALA A 451 10.98 33.90 18.46
C ALA A 451 11.28 32.89 17.34
N VAL A 452 10.30 32.61 16.47
CA VAL A 452 10.48 31.77 15.27
C VAL A 452 11.45 32.42 14.29
N LEU A 453 11.27 33.71 13.98
CA LEU A 453 12.13 34.43 13.04
C LEU A 453 13.58 34.49 13.53
N ASP A 454 13.82 34.78 14.80
CA ASP A 454 15.16 34.79 15.39
C ASP A 454 15.87 33.44 15.19
N LYS A 455 15.17 32.34 15.46
CA LYS A 455 15.71 30.99 15.30
C LYS A 455 15.94 30.64 13.82
N VAL A 456 15.01 30.99 12.93
CA VAL A 456 15.14 30.74 11.49
C VAL A 456 16.31 31.54 10.90
N ILE A 457 16.45 32.83 11.26
CA ILE A 457 17.57 33.69 10.85
C ILE A 457 18.91 33.09 11.28
N GLN A 458 19.00 32.59 12.52
CA GLN A 458 20.20 31.92 13.01
C GLN A 458 20.58 30.69 12.17
N VAL A 459 19.61 29.98 11.60
CA VAL A 459 19.84 28.80 10.76
C VAL A 459 20.21 29.20 9.33
N ILE A 460 19.45 30.08 8.69
CA ILE A 460 19.66 30.44 7.28
C ILE A 460 20.96 31.22 7.06
N THR A 461 21.45 31.95 8.07
CA THR A 461 22.74 32.66 7.99
C THR A 461 23.94 31.71 7.88
N GLN A 462 23.74 30.42 8.20
CA GLN A 462 24.75 29.37 8.04
C GLN A 462 24.71 28.71 6.65
N TYR A 463 23.74 29.05 5.79
CA TYR A 463 23.65 28.45 4.46
C TYR A 463 24.63 29.09 3.49
N GLU A 464 25.48 28.26 2.90
CA GLU A 464 26.42 28.70 1.85
C GLU A 464 25.73 28.84 0.47
N SER A 465 24.63 28.12 0.26
CA SER A 465 23.88 28.18 -1.00
C SER A 465 22.87 29.32 -0.98
N LEU A 466 23.04 30.26 -1.92
CA LEU A 466 22.10 31.37 -2.13
C LEU A 466 20.70 30.86 -2.47
N ASP A 467 20.59 29.79 -3.25
CA ASP A 467 19.30 29.19 -3.62
C ASP A 467 18.56 28.65 -2.38
N LYS A 468 19.24 27.87 -1.54
CA LYS A 468 18.64 27.36 -0.28
C LYS A 468 18.27 28.50 0.67
N TYR A 469 19.09 29.54 0.74
CA TYR A 469 18.82 30.74 1.54
C TYR A 469 17.55 31.45 1.06
N LEU A 470 17.47 31.81 -0.23
CA LEU A 470 16.32 32.51 -0.81
C LEU A 470 15.05 31.69 -0.70
N THR A 471 15.14 30.38 -0.91
CA THR A 471 14.02 29.43 -0.81
C THR A 471 13.35 29.43 0.57
N VAL A 472 14.13 29.59 1.64
CA VAL A 472 13.58 29.73 3.01
C VAL A 472 13.07 31.14 3.24
N VAL A 473 13.86 32.18 2.91
CA VAL A 473 13.49 33.58 3.15
C VAL A 473 12.16 33.95 2.49
N ASP A 474 11.95 33.50 1.25
CA ASP A 474 10.71 33.71 0.49
C ASP A 474 9.46 33.29 1.28
N ALA A 475 9.52 32.14 1.97
CA ALA A 475 8.40 31.62 2.74
C ALA A 475 8.05 32.44 4.00
N TYR A 476 8.96 33.30 4.47
CA TYR A 476 8.74 34.17 5.63
C TYR A 476 8.60 35.64 5.25
N ALA A 477 8.81 36.01 3.98
CA ALA A 477 8.84 37.40 3.54
C ALA A 477 7.55 38.15 3.90
N ASP A 478 6.39 37.57 3.58
CA ASP A 478 5.09 38.17 3.90
C ASP A 478 4.81 38.25 5.40
N LEU A 479 5.25 37.24 6.18
CA LEU A 479 5.13 37.25 7.64
C LEU A 479 5.94 38.41 8.26
N ILE A 480 7.16 38.63 7.76
CA ILE A 480 8.04 39.72 8.21
C ILE A 480 7.42 41.08 7.87
N LEU A 481 6.95 41.26 6.63
CA LEU A 481 6.34 42.51 6.19
C LEU A 481 5.08 42.85 6.99
N GLN A 482 4.20 41.86 7.22
CA GLN A 482 2.99 42.06 8.00
C GLN A 482 3.29 42.43 9.45
N ASN A 483 4.31 41.82 10.07
CA ASN A 483 4.71 42.14 11.45
C ASN A 483 5.24 43.59 11.58
N GLN A 484 6.05 44.05 10.62
CA GLN A 484 6.54 45.43 10.61
C GLN A 484 5.42 46.45 10.37
N MET A 485 4.41 46.12 9.55
CA MET A 485 3.25 47.00 9.38
C MET A 485 2.40 47.10 10.65
N VAL A 486 2.23 45.99 11.40
CA VAL A 486 1.50 46.00 12.68
C VAL A 486 2.25 46.84 13.71
N SER A 487 3.56 46.65 13.88
CA SER A 487 4.34 47.45 14.86
C SER A 487 4.35 48.94 14.51
N LEU A 488 4.40 49.29 13.22
CA LEU A 488 4.24 50.68 12.76
C LEU A 488 2.84 51.24 13.04
N SER A 489 1.79 50.43 12.85
CA SER A 489 0.41 50.86 13.11
C SER A 489 0.11 51.05 14.60
N GLU A 490 0.64 50.18 15.46
CA GLU A 490 0.54 50.29 16.92
C GLU A 490 1.32 51.51 17.43
N TRP A 491 2.50 51.77 16.85
CA TRP A 491 3.29 52.96 17.15
C TRP A 491 2.57 54.26 16.75
N VAL A 492 1.94 54.28 15.57
CA VAL A 492 1.12 55.41 15.12
C VAL A 492 -0.14 55.60 15.98
N GLN A 493 -0.81 54.52 16.40
CA GLN A 493 -1.95 54.63 17.32
C GLN A 493 -1.53 55.10 18.72
N SER A 494 -0.37 54.67 19.22
CA SER A 494 0.18 55.16 20.48
C SER A 494 0.54 56.66 20.43
N LEU A 495 0.89 57.19 19.26
CA LEU A 495 1.12 58.62 19.05
C LEU A 495 -0.16 59.44 18.88
N LEU A 496 -1.28 58.81 18.49
CA LEU A 496 -2.57 59.48 18.32
C LEU A 496 -3.43 59.46 19.59
N ASN A 497 -3.16 58.53 20.51
CA ASN A 497 -3.89 58.36 21.78
C ASN A 497 -3.16 58.94 23.01
N GLY A 498 -1.93 59.45 22.85
CA GLY A 498 -1.19 60.21 23.86
C GLY A 498 -1.15 61.69 23.50
#